data_AF-A0A4Y9YQ04-F1
#
_entry.id   AF-A0A4Y9YQ04-F1
#
_cell.length_a   1.000
_cell.length_b   1.000
_cell.length_c   1.000
_cell.angle_alpha   90.00
_cell.angle_beta   90.00
_cell.angle_gamma   90.00
#
_symmetry.space_group_name_H-M   'P 1'
#
loop_
_entity.id
_entity.type
_entity.pdbx_description
1 polymer ?
#
loop_
_entity_poly.entity_id
_entity_poly.type
_entity_poly.pdbx_seq_one_letter_code
_entity_poly.pdbx_strand_id
1 'polypeptide(L)'
;MGVAIISGVLASLDAKAATGFHPAAKWESHTPGTLTPRELEDESLPSRFLACVSREESAKKLRAAFNTPSALGYQVEIVKGKNVEAVQSASVVILGCKPQQAHIILNEPGMKEALDGKLLISILAGVTIAQISAWVLPSTKVIRAMPNTPCKIREGMTVVSTLPPSASPELDESIILNIFSSIGRCRILEEKHFDACTALAGSGPAFACIFLEAMADGGVMMGLPRAEALELAAQTGHASGTIEGFGD
;
A
#
# COMPACT_ATOMS: atom_id res chain seq x y z
N MET A 1 4.05 4.67 5.28
CA MET A 1 3.25 3.89 4.33
C MET A 1 2.37 2.88 5.03
N GLY A 2 2.88 2.08 5.97
CA GLY A 2 2.05 1.16 6.78
C GLY A 2 0.78 1.78 7.40
N VAL A 3 0.87 3.01 7.94
CA VAL A 3 -0.32 3.75 8.42
C VAL A 3 -1.36 3.97 7.32
N ALA A 4 -0.93 4.41 6.13
CA ALA A 4 -1.84 4.63 5.01
C ALA A 4 -2.55 3.34 4.57
N ILE A 5 -1.81 2.22 4.52
CA ILE A 5 -2.37 0.91 4.20
C ILE A 5 -3.44 0.52 5.23
N ILE A 6 -3.12 0.54 6.53
CA ILE A 6 -4.07 0.13 7.58
C ILE A 6 -5.29 1.07 7.60
N SER A 7 -5.08 2.39 7.57
CA SER A 7 -6.18 3.37 7.55
C SER A 7 -7.05 3.25 6.30
N GLY A 8 -6.47 2.91 5.14
CA GLY A 8 -7.21 2.65 3.90
C GLY A 8 -8.10 1.42 4.03
N VAL A 9 -7.54 0.32 4.52
CA VAL A 9 -8.28 -0.93 4.71
C VAL A 9 -9.44 -0.76 5.68
N LEU A 10 -9.20 -0.15 6.85
CA LEU A 10 -10.25 0.10 7.85
C LEU A 10 -11.40 0.92 7.27
N ALA A 11 -11.10 1.99 6.53
CA ALA A 11 -12.12 2.81 5.92
C ALA A 11 -12.86 2.11 4.78
N SER A 12 -12.19 1.23 4.03
CA SER A 12 -12.82 0.40 3.01
C SER A 12 -13.79 -0.61 3.62
N LEU A 13 -13.43 -1.22 4.75
CA LEU A 13 -14.31 -2.11 5.51
C LEU A 13 -15.54 -1.37 6.05
N ASP A 14 -15.33 -0.21 6.67
CA ASP A 14 -16.43 0.63 7.18
C ASP A 14 -17.38 1.05 6.04
N ALA A 15 -16.85 1.41 4.87
CA ALA A 15 -17.66 1.76 3.71
C ALA A 15 -18.48 0.57 3.17
N LYS A 16 -17.88 -0.62 3.08
CA LYS A 16 -18.59 -1.84 2.65
C LYS A 16 -19.77 -2.17 3.57
N ALA A 17 -19.65 -1.94 4.87
CA ALA A 17 -20.75 -2.17 5.81
C ALA A 17 -21.84 -1.10 5.74
N ALA A 18 -21.48 0.16 5.45
CA ALA A 18 -22.43 1.27 5.41
C ALA A 18 -23.30 1.28 4.13
N THR A 19 -22.73 0.85 3.00
CA THR A 19 -23.42 0.80 1.71
C THR A 19 -23.49 -0.65 1.25
N GLY A 20 -24.67 -1.27 1.29
CA GLY A 20 -24.93 -2.41 0.42
C GLY A 20 -24.47 -2.04 -1.00
N PHE A 21 -23.52 -2.80 -1.52
CA PHE A 21 -22.51 -2.40 -2.50
C PHE A 21 -23.01 -1.52 -3.67
N HIS A 22 -22.35 -0.38 -3.91
CA HIS A 22 -22.19 0.20 -5.25
C HIS A 22 -20.70 0.42 -5.47
N PRO A 23 -20.04 -0.30 -6.40
CA PRO A 23 -18.70 0.10 -6.80
C PRO A 23 -18.86 1.47 -7.45
N ALA A 24 -18.25 2.51 -6.89
CA ALA A 24 -18.26 3.79 -7.58
C ALA A 24 -17.64 3.57 -8.96
N ALA A 25 -18.30 4.01 -10.01
CA ALA A 25 -17.85 3.86 -11.40
C ALA A 25 -16.60 4.72 -11.72
N LYS A 26 -15.78 5.06 -10.71
CA LYS A 26 -14.67 6.03 -10.83
C LYS A 26 -13.41 5.41 -11.45
N TRP A 27 -13.33 4.07 -11.59
CA TRP A 27 -12.04 3.40 -11.87
C TRP A 27 -12.04 2.40 -13.02
N GLU A 28 -13.00 2.42 -13.94
CA GLU A 28 -12.88 1.66 -15.19
C GLU A 28 -11.54 2.04 -15.86
N SER A 29 -10.66 1.06 -16.00
CA SER A 29 -9.38 1.23 -16.68
C SER A 29 -9.42 0.42 -17.96
N HIS A 30 -9.11 1.07 -19.06
CA HIS A 30 -9.02 0.43 -20.36
C HIS A 30 -7.67 -0.26 -20.61
N THR A 31 -6.69 -0.14 -19.70
CA THR A 31 -5.38 -0.78 -19.84
C THR A 31 -5.43 -2.27 -19.49
N PRO A 32 -5.11 -3.20 -20.41
CA PRO A 32 -5.15 -4.64 -20.17
C PRO A 32 -4.28 -5.07 -18.98
N GLY A 33 -4.92 -5.60 -17.93
CA GLY A 33 -4.28 -6.18 -16.74
C GLY A 33 -4.23 -5.25 -15.50
N THR A 34 -4.75 -4.03 -15.57
CA THR A 34 -5.11 -3.29 -14.36
C THR A 34 -6.32 -4.00 -13.75
N LEU A 35 -6.18 -4.49 -12.52
CA LEU A 35 -7.25 -5.21 -11.86
C LEU A 35 -8.10 -4.22 -11.08
N THR A 36 -9.29 -3.93 -11.61
CA THR A 36 -10.38 -3.25 -10.90
C THR A 36 -10.96 -4.20 -9.84
N PRO A 37 -11.40 -3.73 -8.65
CA PRO A 37 -11.83 -4.61 -7.57
C PRO A 37 -12.95 -5.56 -8.02
N ARG A 38 -12.73 -6.88 -7.86
CA ARG A 38 -13.77 -7.90 -8.05
C ARG A 38 -14.60 -8.07 -6.77
N GLU A 39 -15.80 -8.60 -6.87
CA GLU A 39 -16.59 -9.07 -5.72
C GLU A 39 -15.83 -10.22 -5.02
N LEU A 40 -15.88 -10.25 -3.68
CA LEU A 40 -14.98 -11.02 -2.83
C LEU A 40 -15.75 -11.98 -1.94
N GLU A 41 -15.14 -13.12 -1.66
CA GLU A 41 -15.55 -14.03 -0.60
C GLU A 41 -15.05 -13.52 0.77
N ASP A 42 -15.85 -13.70 1.82
CA ASP A 42 -15.62 -13.19 3.19
C ASP A 42 -14.24 -13.57 3.78
N GLU A 43 -13.65 -14.69 3.35
CA GLU A 43 -12.36 -15.21 3.86
C GLU A 43 -11.16 -14.31 3.53
N SER A 44 -11.29 -13.43 2.52
CA SER A 44 -10.22 -12.53 2.09
C SER A 44 -10.10 -11.23 2.89
N LEU A 45 -11.03 -10.98 3.82
CA LEU A 45 -11.11 -9.73 4.58
C LEU A 45 -10.36 -9.83 5.93
N PRO A 46 -9.55 -8.81 6.29
CA PRO A 46 -8.84 -8.82 7.56
C PRO A 46 -9.79 -8.55 8.74
N SER A 47 -9.68 -9.35 9.79
CA SER A 47 -10.48 -9.24 11.02
C SER A 47 -9.71 -8.70 12.23
N ARG A 48 -8.37 -8.77 12.21
CA ARG A 48 -7.48 -8.23 13.25
C ARG A 48 -6.35 -7.43 12.61
N PHE A 49 -5.95 -6.35 13.28
CA PHE A 49 -4.89 -5.46 12.83
C PHE A 49 -3.84 -5.31 13.92
N LEU A 50 -2.58 -5.63 13.60
CA LEU A 50 -1.44 -5.44 14.49
C LEU A 50 -0.43 -4.50 13.83
N ALA A 51 0.13 -3.57 14.61
CA ALA A 51 1.21 -2.69 14.15
C ALA A 51 2.41 -2.80 15.10
N CYS A 52 3.50 -3.34 14.57
CA CYS A 52 4.73 -3.58 15.33
C CYS A 52 5.75 -2.48 15.14
N VAL A 53 6.34 -2.01 16.24
CA VAL A 53 7.41 -1.00 16.22
C VAL A 53 8.46 -1.27 17.28
N SER A 54 9.70 -0.85 16.99
CA SER A 54 10.81 -0.97 17.95
C SER A 54 10.93 0.22 18.90
N ARG A 55 10.57 1.43 18.44
CA ARG A 55 10.72 2.68 19.19
C ARG A 55 9.44 3.09 19.91
N GLU A 56 9.57 3.56 21.15
CA GLU A 56 8.46 4.09 21.94
C GLU A 56 7.80 5.30 21.26
N GLU A 57 8.61 6.19 20.67
CA GLU A 57 8.10 7.36 19.96
C GLU A 57 7.19 6.97 18.79
N SER A 58 7.56 5.92 18.03
CA SER A 58 6.74 5.39 16.95
C SER A 58 5.46 4.76 17.49
N ALA A 59 5.52 4.06 18.62
CA ALA A 59 4.34 3.48 19.26
C ALA A 59 3.35 4.56 19.69
N LYS A 60 3.83 5.66 20.29
CA LYS A 60 2.99 6.82 20.65
C LYS A 60 2.32 7.44 19.42
N LYS A 61 3.06 7.62 18.32
CA LYS A 61 2.51 8.14 17.05
C LYS A 61 1.41 7.23 16.50
N LEU A 62 1.61 5.91 16.52
CA LEU A 62 0.60 4.95 16.06
C LEU A 62 -0.63 4.94 16.97
N ARG A 63 -0.45 4.97 18.29
CA ARG A 63 -1.57 5.08 19.24
C ARG A 63 -2.38 6.36 19.02
N ALA A 64 -1.73 7.47 18.70
CA ALA A 64 -2.42 8.72 18.36
C ALA A 64 -3.17 8.60 17.02
N ALA A 65 -2.56 7.96 16.02
CA ALA A 65 -3.17 7.79 14.70
C ALA A 65 -4.36 6.81 14.69
N PHE A 66 -4.36 5.82 15.60
CA PHE A 66 -5.40 4.79 15.72
C PHE A 66 -6.08 4.82 17.09
N ASN A 67 -6.26 6.01 17.67
CA ASN A 67 -6.88 6.19 18.99
C ASN A 67 -8.39 5.89 18.99
N THR A 68 -9.01 5.94 17.82
CA THR A 68 -10.45 5.78 17.63
C THR A 68 -10.68 4.47 16.88
N PRO A 69 -11.55 3.59 17.39
CA PRO A 69 -11.97 2.40 16.66
C PRO A 69 -12.59 2.77 15.31
N SER A 70 -12.56 1.85 14.35
CA SER A 70 -13.31 2.00 13.10
C SER A 70 -14.82 2.00 13.38
N ALA A 71 -15.65 2.38 12.39
CA ALA A 71 -17.10 2.38 12.54
C ALA A 71 -17.66 0.97 12.87
N LEU A 72 -17.00 -0.07 12.35
CA LEU A 72 -17.25 -1.49 12.68
C LEU A 72 -16.60 -1.97 13.99
N GLY A 73 -15.94 -1.10 14.73
CA GLY A 73 -15.30 -1.42 16.00
C GLY A 73 -13.92 -2.06 15.89
N TYR A 74 -13.33 -2.14 14.69
CA TYR A 74 -11.97 -2.65 14.54
C TYR A 74 -10.97 -1.72 15.23
N GLN A 75 -9.99 -2.32 15.91
CA GLN A 75 -8.90 -1.61 16.57
C GLN A 75 -7.56 -2.12 16.07
N VAL A 76 -6.56 -1.22 16.05
CA VAL A 76 -5.18 -1.56 15.70
C VAL A 76 -4.40 -1.80 16.98
N GLU A 77 -4.00 -3.05 17.20
CA GLU A 77 -3.19 -3.46 18.33
C GLU A 77 -1.74 -3.00 18.12
N ILE A 78 -1.25 -2.11 18.99
CA ILE A 78 0.12 -1.58 18.89
C ILE A 78 1.06 -2.42 19.75
N VAL A 79 1.93 -3.18 19.08
CA VAL A 79 2.89 -4.09 19.71
C VAL A 79 4.29 -3.48 19.64
N LYS A 80 4.96 -3.36 20.80
CA LYS A 80 6.32 -2.80 20.87
C LYS A 80 7.34 -3.88 21.16
N GLY A 81 8.38 -3.97 20.31
CA GLY A 81 9.57 -4.80 20.57
C GLY A 81 9.32 -6.30 20.63
N LYS A 82 8.17 -6.77 20.13
CA LYS A 82 7.75 -8.18 20.13
C LYS A 82 7.34 -8.59 18.72
N ASN A 83 8.28 -8.51 17.77
CA ASN A 83 7.98 -8.75 16.35
C ASN A 83 7.53 -10.19 16.12
N VAL A 84 8.25 -11.16 16.70
CA VAL A 84 7.98 -12.60 16.54
C VAL A 84 6.58 -12.94 17.06
N GLU A 85 6.22 -12.48 18.26
CA GLU A 85 4.88 -12.72 18.86
C GLU A 85 3.75 -12.20 17.97
N ALA A 86 3.92 -10.99 17.44
CA ALA A 86 2.90 -10.41 16.56
C ALA A 86 2.79 -11.17 15.23
N VAL A 87 3.93 -11.54 14.64
CA VAL A 87 3.97 -12.34 13.40
C VAL A 87 3.36 -13.73 13.62
N GLN A 88 3.59 -14.37 14.76
CA GLN A 88 2.94 -15.64 15.11
C GLN A 88 1.42 -15.52 15.10
N SER A 89 0.88 -14.40 15.60
CA SER A 89 -0.56 -14.15 15.68
C SER A 89 -1.22 -13.64 14.39
N ALA A 90 -0.45 -13.37 13.35
CA ALA A 90 -0.93 -12.81 12.07
C ALA A 90 -0.94 -13.86 10.95
N SER A 91 -1.91 -13.81 10.04
CA SER A 91 -1.93 -14.67 8.84
C SER A 91 -1.18 -14.05 7.65
N VAL A 92 -1.15 -12.72 7.61
CA VAL A 92 -0.50 -11.91 6.56
C VAL A 92 0.40 -10.88 7.23
N VAL A 93 1.62 -10.74 6.74
CA VAL A 93 2.64 -9.85 7.31
C VAL A 93 3.04 -8.83 6.27
N ILE A 94 2.89 -7.54 6.60
CA ILE A 94 3.41 -6.45 5.78
C ILE A 94 4.73 -5.95 6.37
N LEU A 95 5.84 -6.20 5.67
CA LEU A 95 7.17 -5.75 6.07
C LEU A 95 7.41 -4.30 5.61
N GLY A 96 7.22 -3.36 6.54
CA GLY A 96 7.33 -1.91 6.31
C GLY A 96 8.45 -1.22 7.10
N CYS A 97 9.55 -1.91 7.38
CA CYS A 97 10.71 -1.35 8.08
C CYS A 97 11.62 -0.52 7.14
N LYS A 98 12.79 -0.09 7.62
CA LYS A 98 13.82 0.45 6.72
C LYS A 98 14.50 -0.71 5.98
N PRO A 99 14.84 -0.60 4.69
CA PRO A 99 15.48 -1.68 3.92
C PRO A 99 16.68 -2.34 4.63
N GLN A 100 17.52 -1.53 5.27
CA GLN A 100 18.73 -1.98 5.97
C GLN A 100 18.42 -2.82 7.24
N GLN A 101 17.20 -2.72 7.77
CA GLN A 101 16.77 -3.45 8.96
C GLN A 101 16.10 -4.79 8.61
N ALA A 102 15.71 -5.01 7.35
CA ALA A 102 14.98 -6.20 6.94
C ALA A 102 15.73 -7.49 7.29
N HIS A 103 17.02 -7.55 6.98
CA HIS A 103 17.88 -8.68 7.32
C HIS A 103 17.89 -8.97 8.83
N ILE A 104 18.01 -7.93 9.66
CA ILE A 104 18.08 -8.07 11.12
C ILE A 104 16.74 -8.59 11.67
N ILE A 105 15.62 -8.05 11.19
CA ILE A 105 14.28 -8.42 11.65
C ILE A 105 13.93 -9.85 11.21
N LEU A 106 14.21 -10.21 9.96
CA LEU A 106 13.87 -11.54 9.41
C LEU A 106 14.78 -12.66 9.95
N ASN A 107 15.96 -12.33 10.47
CA ASN A 107 16.83 -13.27 11.17
C ASN A 107 16.70 -13.21 12.70
N GLU A 108 15.70 -12.50 13.24
CA GLU A 108 15.38 -12.54 14.67
C GLU A 108 15.03 -13.99 15.07
N PRO A 109 15.53 -14.53 16.20
CA PRO A 109 15.25 -15.91 16.62
C PRO A 109 13.74 -16.18 16.71
N GLY A 110 13.26 -17.25 16.07
CA GLY A 110 11.84 -17.60 16.01
C GLY A 110 11.05 -16.95 14.87
N MET A 111 11.63 -15.99 14.14
CA MET A 111 10.94 -15.28 13.06
C MET A 111 10.66 -16.18 11.85
N LYS A 112 11.60 -17.06 11.50
CA LYS A 112 11.46 -17.98 10.36
C LYS A 112 10.28 -18.94 10.57
N GLU A 113 10.19 -19.51 11.76
CA GLU A 113 9.12 -20.40 12.19
C GLU A 113 7.79 -19.64 12.28
N ALA A 114 7.82 -18.40 12.77
CA ALA A 114 6.62 -17.56 12.84
C ALA A 114 6.05 -17.20 11.46
N LEU A 115 6.88 -17.18 10.41
CA LEU A 115 6.52 -16.89 9.01
C LEU A 115 6.22 -18.15 8.18
N ASP A 116 6.34 -19.34 8.75
CA ASP A 116 6.13 -20.60 8.04
C ASP A 116 4.73 -20.68 7.42
N GLY A 117 4.66 -20.90 6.11
CA GLY A 117 3.41 -20.98 5.35
C GLY A 117 2.64 -19.66 5.15
N LYS A 118 3.13 -18.53 5.67
CA LYS A 118 2.41 -17.24 5.66
C LYS A 118 2.70 -16.41 4.41
N LEU A 119 1.82 -15.43 4.16
CA LEU A 119 2.02 -14.41 3.13
C LEU A 119 2.83 -13.24 3.70
N LEU A 120 4.05 -13.05 3.21
CA LEU A 120 4.94 -11.95 3.54
C LEU A 120 4.98 -10.93 2.39
N ILE A 121 4.38 -9.77 2.62
CA ILE A 121 4.29 -8.65 1.68
C ILE A 121 5.34 -7.61 2.03
N SER A 122 6.38 -7.49 1.23
CA SER A 122 7.42 -6.47 1.41
C SER A 122 7.07 -5.17 0.70
N ILE A 123 7.02 -4.05 1.45
CA ILE A 123 6.91 -2.70 0.88
C ILE A 123 8.23 -1.94 0.88
N LEU A 124 9.35 -2.67 0.97
CA LEU A 124 10.69 -2.13 1.06
C LEU A 124 11.21 -1.75 -0.32
N ALA A 125 11.69 -0.52 -0.46
CA ALA A 125 12.42 -0.10 -1.65
C ALA A 125 13.78 -0.83 -1.73
N GLY A 126 14.11 -1.35 -2.92
CA GLY A 126 15.42 -1.92 -3.22
C GLY A 126 15.77 -3.26 -2.54
N VAL A 127 14.81 -3.94 -1.89
CA VAL A 127 15.02 -5.29 -1.33
C VAL A 127 14.29 -6.30 -2.20
N THR A 128 15.02 -7.21 -2.84
CA THR A 128 14.47 -8.17 -3.81
C THR A 128 13.76 -9.33 -3.14
N ILE A 129 12.88 -10.02 -3.88
CA ILE A 129 12.25 -11.27 -3.44
C ILE A 129 13.33 -12.28 -3.12
N ALA A 130 14.34 -12.41 -3.98
CA ALA A 130 15.46 -13.34 -3.77
C ALA A 130 16.20 -13.09 -2.44
N GLN A 131 16.43 -11.82 -2.07
CA GLN A 131 17.06 -11.47 -0.78
C GLN A 131 16.18 -11.88 0.40
N ILE A 132 14.89 -11.57 0.35
CA ILE A 132 13.96 -11.89 1.44
C ILE A 132 13.77 -13.40 1.57
N SER A 133 13.59 -14.11 0.45
CA SER A 133 13.47 -15.56 0.41
C SER A 133 14.67 -16.29 0.99
N ALA A 134 15.88 -15.70 0.91
CA ALA A 134 17.07 -16.26 1.56
C ALA A 134 17.04 -16.16 3.10
N TRP A 135 16.17 -15.32 3.67
CA TRP A 135 16.07 -15.09 5.11
C TRP A 135 14.86 -15.75 5.76
N VAL A 136 13.98 -16.39 4.98
CA VAL A 136 12.76 -17.06 5.47
C VAL A 136 12.75 -18.54 5.07
N LEU A 137 11.74 -19.29 5.50
CA LEU A 137 11.57 -20.67 5.07
C LEU A 137 11.02 -20.71 3.63
N PRO A 138 11.31 -21.77 2.84
CA PRO A 138 10.79 -21.92 1.48
C PRO A 138 9.26 -21.94 1.38
N SER A 139 8.59 -22.27 2.48
CA SER A 139 7.12 -22.27 2.63
C SER A 139 6.53 -20.86 2.77
N THR A 140 7.33 -19.84 3.13
CA THR A 140 6.86 -18.46 3.24
C THR A 140 6.62 -17.88 1.84
N LYS A 141 5.39 -17.42 1.58
CA LYS A 141 5.00 -16.80 0.31
C LYS A 141 5.47 -15.35 0.31
N VAL A 142 6.58 -15.07 -0.38
CA VAL A 142 7.17 -13.72 -0.44
C VAL A 142 6.68 -12.99 -1.69
N ILE A 143 6.15 -11.79 -1.49
CA ILE A 143 5.83 -10.86 -2.58
C ILE A 143 6.42 -9.47 -2.29
N ARG A 144 6.60 -8.67 -3.34
CA ARG A 144 6.89 -7.24 -3.23
C ARG A 144 5.67 -6.43 -3.62
N ALA A 145 5.40 -5.39 -2.87
CA ALA A 145 4.41 -4.38 -3.20
C ALA A 145 5.07 -3.00 -3.11
N MET A 146 4.89 -2.18 -4.14
CA MET A 146 5.53 -0.89 -4.25
C MET A 146 4.45 0.20 -4.34
N PRO A 147 3.88 0.61 -3.19
CA PRO A 147 2.98 1.76 -3.11
C PRO A 147 3.77 3.07 -3.27
N ASN A 148 3.08 4.14 -3.65
CA ASN A 148 3.64 5.49 -3.75
C ASN A 148 3.02 6.46 -2.72
N THR A 149 3.52 7.69 -2.68
CA THR A 149 3.11 8.70 -1.68
C THR A 149 1.62 9.08 -1.73
N PRO A 150 0.97 9.20 -2.91
CA PRO A 150 -0.47 9.46 -3.01
C PRO A 150 -1.38 8.40 -2.35
N CYS A 151 -0.86 7.21 -2.00
CA CYS A 151 -1.63 6.24 -1.19
C CYS A 151 -2.15 6.82 0.13
N LYS A 152 -1.51 7.86 0.68
CA LYS A 152 -2.00 8.55 1.90
C LYS A 152 -3.35 9.24 1.72
N ILE A 153 -3.69 9.62 0.50
CA ILE A 153 -4.96 10.24 0.13
C ILE A 153 -5.84 9.31 -0.70
N ARG A 154 -5.51 8.01 -0.75
CA ARG A 154 -6.22 6.94 -1.47
C ARG A 154 -6.26 7.08 -2.99
N GLU A 155 -5.41 7.92 -3.56
CA GLU A 155 -5.26 8.09 -5.02
C GLU A 155 -3.88 7.56 -5.47
N GLY A 156 -3.42 6.50 -4.81
CA GLY A 156 -2.12 5.88 -5.05
C GLY A 156 -2.09 4.91 -6.23
N MET A 157 -0.87 4.48 -6.55
CA MET A 157 -0.61 3.32 -7.41
C MET A 157 0.31 2.37 -6.64
N THR A 158 -0.10 1.11 -6.55
CA THR A 158 0.74 0.03 -6.00
C THR A 158 1.07 -0.97 -7.09
N VAL A 159 2.35 -1.19 -7.34
CA VAL A 159 2.80 -2.30 -8.17
C VAL A 159 3.09 -3.51 -7.29
N VAL A 160 2.50 -4.65 -7.60
CA VAL A 160 2.66 -5.91 -6.86
C VAL A 160 3.40 -6.92 -7.75
N SER A 161 4.32 -7.68 -7.17
CA SER A 161 5.02 -8.73 -7.90
C SER A 161 4.08 -9.89 -8.21
N THR A 162 4.41 -10.67 -9.24
CA THR A 162 3.78 -11.98 -9.47
C THR A 162 3.83 -12.85 -8.21
N LEU A 163 2.71 -13.49 -7.88
CA LEU A 163 2.63 -14.39 -6.73
C LEU A 163 3.46 -15.66 -6.99
N PRO A 164 4.17 -16.20 -5.98
CA PRO A 164 4.73 -17.54 -6.08
C PRO A 164 3.60 -18.59 -6.13
N PRO A 165 3.88 -19.81 -6.62
CA PRO A 165 2.92 -20.91 -6.54
C PRO A 165 2.42 -21.12 -5.11
N SER A 166 1.11 -21.21 -4.92
CA SER A 166 0.49 -21.49 -3.63
C SER A 166 -0.68 -22.47 -3.79
N ALA A 167 -1.12 -23.07 -2.68
CA ALA A 167 -2.28 -23.95 -2.68
C ALA A 167 -3.61 -23.21 -2.94
N SER A 168 -3.64 -21.90 -2.74
CA SER A 168 -4.82 -21.04 -2.83
C SER A 168 -4.46 -19.68 -3.47
N PRO A 169 -4.02 -19.67 -4.75
CA PRO A 169 -3.49 -18.47 -5.39
C PRO A 169 -4.54 -17.36 -5.54
N GLU A 170 -5.80 -17.74 -5.78
CA GLU A 170 -6.93 -16.81 -5.91
C GLU A 170 -7.22 -16.08 -4.59
N LEU A 171 -7.14 -16.79 -3.46
CA LEU A 171 -7.30 -16.20 -2.14
C LEU A 171 -6.15 -15.23 -1.82
N ASP A 172 -4.90 -15.62 -2.11
CA ASP A 172 -3.74 -14.76 -1.90
C ASP A 172 -3.83 -13.48 -2.73
N GLU A 173 -4.19 -13.61 -4.01
CA GLU A 173 -4.40 -12.46 -4.90
C GLU A 173 -5.53 -11.55 -4.38
N SER A 174 -6.65 -12.12 -3.96
CA SER A 174 -7.79 -11.38 -3.40
C SER A 174 -7.41 -10.60 -2.14
N ILE A 175 -6.64 -11.21 -1.23
CA ILE A 175 -6.12 -10.53 -0.03
C ILE A 175 -5.26 -9.33 -0.41
N ILE A 176 -4.33 -9.51 -1.36
CA ILE A 176 -3.41 -8.45 -1.80
C ILE A 176 -4.20 -7.30 -2.43
N LEU A 177 -5.13 -7.62 -3.33
CA LEU A 177 -5.98 -6.63 -3.99
C LEU A 177 -6.85 -5.89 -2.97
N ASN A 178 -7.40 -6.56 -1.96
CA ASN A 178 -8.15 -5.91 -0.87
C ASN A 178 -7.31 -4.91 -0.10
N ILE A 179 -6.07 -5.27 0.20
CA ILE A 179 -5.16 -4.40 0.94
C ILE A 179 -4.84 -3.15 0.11
N PHE A 180 -4.41 -3.32 -1.14
CA PHE A 180 -3.86 -2.21 -1.93
C PHE A 180 -4.90 -1.41 -2.72
N SER A 181 -6.05 -1.99 -3.07
CA SER A 181 -7.17 -1.23 -3.67
C SER A 181 -7.77 -0.21 -2.70
N SER A 182 -7.64 -0.44 -1.39
CA SER A 182 -8.11 0.48 -0.35
C SER A 182 -7.35 1.81 -0.30
N ILE A 183 -6.19 1.90 -0.97
CA ILE A 183 -5.31 3.06 -1.00
C ILE A 183 -5.00 3.56 -2.42
N GLY A 184 -5.71 3.05 -3.43
CA GLY A 184 -5.54 3.46 -4.82
C GLY A 184 -5.63 2.29 -5.79
N ARG A 185 -4.99 2.41 -6.96
CA ARG A 185 -4.96 1.37 -7.99
C ARG A 185 -3.85 0.36 -7.72
N CYS A 186 -4.05 -0.86 -8.18
CA CYS A 186 -3.09 -1.95 -8.05
C CYS A 186 -2.77 -2.57 -9.42
N ARG A 187 -1.49 -2.90 -9.65
CA ARG A 187 -1.03 -3.54 -10.88
C ARG A 187 -0.05 -4.67 -10.58
N ILE A 188 -0.31 -5.85 -11.13
CA ILE A 188 0.61 -6.98 -11.02
C ILE A 188 1.63 -6.92 -12.16
N LEU A 189 2.92 -6.96 -11.84
CA LEU A 189 4.03 -6.98 -12.80
C LEU A 189 5.14 -7.92 -12.32
N GLU A 190 5.96 -8.41 -13.26
CA GLU A 190 7.17 -9.16 -12.91
C GLU A 190 8.18 -8.28 -12.15
N GLU A 191 8.93 -8.89 -11.20
CA GLU A 191 9.89 -8.17 -10.36
C GLU A 191 10.94 -7.39 -11.16
N LYS A 192 11.33 -7.87 -12.35
CA LYS A 192 12.30 -7.21 -13.25
C LYS A 192 11.90 -5.78 -13.64
N HIS A 193 10.61 -5.43 -13.55
CA HIS A 193 10.11 -4.10 -13.86
C HIS A 193 10.11 -3.14 -12.66
N PHE A 194 10.37 -3.62 -11.44
CA PHE A 194 10.19 -2.83 -10.22
C PHE A 194 11.09 -1.59 -10.15
N ASP A 195 12.30 -1.63 -10.71
CA ASP A 195 13.18 -0.46 -10.73
C ASP A 195 12.62 0.65 -11.64
N ALA A 196 12.12 0.27 -12.81
CA ALA A 196 11.43 1.19 -13.72
C ALA A 196 10.13 1.71 -13.11
N CYS A 197 9.35 0.85 -12.46
CA CYS A 197 8.15 1.27 -11.74
C CYS A 197 8.48 2.22 -10.59
N THR A 198 9.59 2.01 -9.87
CA THR A 198 10.03 2.90 -8.77
C THR A 198 10.31 4.29 -9.33
N ALA A 199 11.08 4.37 -10.42
CA ALA A 199 11.40 5.62 -11.07
C ALA A 199 10.13 6.34 -11.59
N LEU A 200 9.17 5.59 -12.15
CA LEU A 200 7.96 6.16 -12.71
C LEU A 200 6.89 6.46 -11.66
N ALA A 201 6.37 5.47 -10.95
CA ALA A 201 5.24 5.60 -10.03
C ALA A 201 5.66 6.07 -8.62
N GLY A 202 6.88 5.71 -8.18
CA GLY A 202 7.41 6.12 -6.89
C GLY A 202 7.87 7.58 -6.89
N SER A 203 8.72 7.95 -7.86
CA SER A 203 9.24 9.32 -8.01
C SER A 203 8.34 10.23 -8.85
N GLY A 204 7.46 9.68 -9.68
CA GLY A 204 6.55 10.45 -10.55
C GLY A 204 5.76 11.55 -9.85
N PRO A 205 5.18 11.32 -8.65
CA PRO A 205 4.50 12.38 -7.91
C PRO A 205 5.41 13.59 -7.62
N ALA A 206 6.72 13.37 -7.35
CA ALA A 206 7.65 14.47 -7.14
C ALA A 206 7.94 15.24 -8.43
N PHE A 207 8.08 14.55 -9.56
CA PHE A 207 8.26 15.19 -10.86
C PHE A 207 7.03 16.00 -11.27
N ALA A 208 5.83 15.45 -11.05
CA ALA A 208 4.58 16.16 -11.27
C ALA A 208 4.48 17.42 -10.40
N CYS A 209 4.86 17.35 -9.12
CA CYS A 209 4.89 18.53 -8.25
C CYS A 209 5.81 19.64 -8.79
N ILE A 210 7.00 19.30 -9.30
CA ILE A 210 7.92 20.29 -9.90
C ILE A 210 7.29 20.95 -11.12
N PHE A 211 6.64 20.16 -11.98
CA PHE A 211 5.94 20.69 -13.15
C PHE A 211 4.80 21.65 -12.76
N LEU A 212 3.97 21.25 -11.79
CA LEU A 212 2.86 22.09 -11.29
C LEU A 212 3.35 23.36 -10.59
N GLU A 213 4.47 23.28 -9.87
CA GLU A 213 5.10 24.43 -9.25
C GLU A 213 5.60 25.43 -10.30
N ALA A 214 6.23 24.94 -11.38
CA ALA A 214 6.66 25.77 -12.50
C ALA A 214 5.47 26.41 -13.24
N MET A 215 4.35 25.69 -13.39
CA MET A 215 3.11 26.27 -13.93
C MET A 215 2.59 27.41 -13.05
N ALA A 216 2.58 27.20 -11.73
CA ALA A 216 2.15 28.22 -10.78
C ALA A 216 3.09 29.44 -10.78
N ASP A 217 4.41 29.23 -10.87
CA ASP A 217 5.40 30.32 -11.03
C ASP A 217 5.13 31.15 -12.29
N GLY A 218 4.82 30.50 -13.41
CA GLY A 218 4.43 31.17 -14.65
C GLY A 218 3.16 32.02 -14.47
N GLY A 219 2.14 31.49 -13.78
CA GLY A 219 0.91 32.23 -13.46
C GLY A 219 1.17 33.45 -12.59
N VAL A 220 2.04 33.33 -11.58
CA VAL A 220 2.45 34.44 -10.71
C VAL A 220 3.21 35.51 -11.49
N MET A 221 4.11 35.11 -12.39
CA MET A 221 4.84 36.04 -13.26
C MET A 221 3.88 36.88 -14.14
N MET A 222 2.72 36.33 -14.48
CA MET A 222 1.67 37.03 -15.24
C MET A 222 0.68 37.81 -14.37
N GLY A 223 0.90 37.89 -13.05
CA GLY A 223 0.15 38.74 -12.12
C GLY A 223 -0.87 38.01 -11.25
N LEU A 224 -0.95 36.68 -11.27
CA LEU A 224 -1.82 35.95 -10.34
C LEU A 224 -1.25 35.93 -8.92
N PRO A 225 -2.08 36.00 -7.87
CA PRO A 225 -1.66 35.67 -6.52
C PRO A 225 -1.17 34.21 -6.44
N ARG A 226 -0.13 33.95 -5.63
CA ARG A 226 0.49 32.61 -5.50
C ARG A 226 -0.51 31.51 -5.13
N ALA A 227 -1.44 31.80 -4.23
CA ALA A 227 -2.44 30.83 -3.79
C ALA A 227 -3.33 30.38 -4.96
N GLU A 228 -3.88 31.34 -5.71
CA GLU A 228 -4.74 31.07 -6.87
C GLU A 228 -3.97 30.32 -7.98
N ALA A 229 -2.74 30.75 -8.26
CA ALA A 229 -1.91 30.09 -9.27
C ALA A 229 -1.61 28.62 -8.92
N LEU A 230 -1.36 28.32 -7.64
CA LEU A 230 -1.15 26.95 -7.15
C LEU A 230 -2.44 26.12 -7.24
N GLU A 231 -3.58 26.68 -6.85
CA GLU A 231 -4.87 25.98 -6.92
C GLU A 231 -5.24 25.63 -8.37
N LEU A 232 -5.13 26.60 -9.29
CA LEU A 232 -5.40 26.39 -10.71
C LEU A 232 -4.45 25.36 -11.33
N ALA A 233 -3.16 25.41 -11.00
CA ALA A 233 -2.18 24.41 -11.46
C ALA A 233 -2.52 23.02 -10.91
N ALA A 234 -2.77 22.89 -9.61
CA ALA A 234 -3.12 21.62 -8.98
C ALA A 234 -4.39 20.99 -9.59
N GLN A 235 -5.44 21.78 -9.80
CA GLN A 235 -6.68 21.31 -10.42
C GLN A 235 -6.45 20.88 -11.88
N THR A 236 -5.62 21.61 -12.62
CA THR A 236 -5.24 21.23 -14.00
C THR A 236 -4.54 19.87 -14.02
N GLY A 237 -3.55 19.66 -13.14
CA GLY A 237 -2.86 18.37 -13.03
C GLY A 237 -3.80 17.21 -12.68
N HIS A 238 -4.74 17.44 -11.75
CA HIS A 238 -5.75 16.44 -11.39
C HIS A 238 -6.67 16.10 -12.57
N ALA A 239 -7.15 17.11 -13.30
CA ALA A 239 -8.03 16.93 -14.46
C ALA A 239 -7.31 16.16 -15.58
N SER A 240 -6.07 16.52 -15.91
CA SER A 240 -5.27 15.83 -16.94
C SER A 240 -5.08 14.35 -16.63
N GLY A 241 -4.70 14.02 -15.39
CA GLY A 241 -4.54 12.61 -14.98
C GLY A 241 -5.85 11.82 -15.01
N THR A 242 -6.99 12.50 -14.82
CA THR A 242 -8.31 11.87 -14.92
C THR A 242 -8.66 11.58 -16.38
N ILE A 243 -8.49 12.55 -17.28
CA ILE A 243 -8.80 12.41 -18.71
C ILE A 243 -7.99 11.27 -19.34
N GLU A 244 -6.67 11.24 -19.12
CA GLU A 244 -5.81 10.18 -19.65
C GLU A 244 -6.14 8.80 -19.04
N GLY A 245 -6.66 8.75 -17.83
CA GLY A 245 -7.12 7.52 -17.19
C GLY A 245 -8.36 6.88 -17.84
N PHE A 246 -9.14 7.66 -18.62
CA PHE A 246 -10.33 7.24 -19.36
C PHE A 246 -10.13 7.22 -20.89
N GLY A 247 -8.93 7.53 -21.38
CA GLY A 247 -8.61 7.54 -22.81
C GLY A 247 -8.01 6.22 -23.28
N ASP A 248 -8.87 5.31 -23.75
CA ASP A 248 -8.76 4.47 -24.97
C ASP A 248 -9.83 3.35 -24.98
#